data_AF-A0AB36IIP9-F1
#
_entry.id   AF-A0AB36IIP9-F1
#
_cell.length_a   1.000
_cell.length_b   1.000
_cell.length_c   1.000
_cell.angle_alpha   90.00
_cell.angle_beta   90.00
_cell.angle_gamma   90.00
#
_symmetry.space_group_name_H-M   'P 1'
#
loop_
_entity.id
_entity.type
_entity.pdbx_description
1 polymer ?
#
loop_
_entity_poly.entity_id
_entity_poly.type
_entity_poly.pdbx_seq_one_letter_code
_entity_poly.pdbx_strand_id
1 'polypeptide(L)' 'MGTTAIIMMVLFMVIIWGGLVFATIALRREPDEKVGLFGTSPYATDTVLIEQESERPATA' A
#
# COMPACT_ATOMS: atom_id res chain seq x y z
N MET A 1 -4.21 37.90 1.72
CA MET A 1 -3.52 36.73 2.29
C MET A 1 -2.09 37.12 2.59
N GLY A 2 -1.61 36.91 3.81
CA GLY A 2 -0.22 37.21 4.17
C GLY A 2 0.75 36.17 3.59
N THR A 3 1.98 36.57 3.28
CA THR A 3 3.05 35.70 2.76
C THR A 3 3.21 34.44 3.61
N THR A 4 3.11 34.56 4.93
CA THR A 4 3.17 33.43 5.87
C THR A 4 2.09 32.37 5.60
N ALA A 5 0.86 32.78 5.27
CA ALA A 5 -0.22 31.85 4.98
C ALA A 5 0.04 31.04 3.70
N ILE A 6 0.61 31.68 2.69
CA ILE A 6 0.97 31.02 1.42
C ILE A 6 2.10 30.02 1.65
N ILE A 7 3.12 30.39 2.43
CA ILE A 7 4.23 29.50 2.78
C ILE A 7 3.71 28.26 3.51
N MET A 8 2.82 28.45 4.49
CA MET A 8 2.24 27.33 5.24
C MET A 8 1.36 26.43 4.37
N MET A 9 0.60 27.01 3.43
CA MET A 9 -0.20 26.25 2.47
C MET A 9 0.68 25.35 1.59
N VAL A 10 1.76 25.91 1.02
CA VAL A 10 2.69 25.15 0.16
C VAL A 10 3.40 24.06 0.96
N LEU A 11 3.85 24.37 2.18
CA LEU A 11 4.47 23.39 3.07
C LEU A 11 3.54 22.20 3.31
N PHE A 12 2.28 22.46 3.63
CA PHE A 12 1.28 21.42 3.88
C PHE A 12 1.01 20.56 2.64
N MET A 13 0.90 21.20 1.47
CA MET A 13 0.77 20.48 0.20
C MET A 13 1.96 19.56 -0.06
N VAL A 14 3.19 20.06 0.10
CA VAL A 14 4.41 19.25 -0.12
C VAL A 14 4.51 18.10 0.86
N ILE A 15 4.18 18.32 2.14
CA ILE A 15 4.24 17.26 3.16
C ILE A 15 3.22 16.16 2.88
N ILE A 16 1.95 16.52 2.61
CA ILE A 16 0.91 15.53 2.35
C ILE A 16 1.18 14.80 1.04
N TRP A 17 1.35 15.53 -0.06
CA TRP A 17 1.50 14.90 -1.37
C TRP A 17 2.85 14.20 -1.50
N GLY A 18 3.93 14.83 -1.00
CA GLY A 18 5.26 14.21 -0.98
C GLY A 18 5.30 12.95 -0.13
N GLY A 19 4.73 13.00 1.08
CA GLY A 19 4.60 11.84 1.96
C GLY A 19 3.77 10.72 1.34
N LEU A 20 2.63 11.06 0.71
CA LEU A 20 1.75 10.10 0.07
C LEU A 20 2.42 9.42 -1.13
N VAL A 21 3.07 10.18 -2.01
CA VAL A 21 3.80 9.64 -3.16
C VAL A 21 4.92 8.72 -2.68
N PHE A 22 5.70 9.16 -1.68
CA PHE A 22 6.78 8.36 -1.11
C PHE A 22 6.26 7.05 -0.50
N ALA A 23 5.21 7.12 0.31
CA ALA A 23 4.61 5.93 0.93
C ALA A 23 4.08 4.94 -0.13
N THR A 24 3.47 5.45 -1.20
CA THR A 24 2.98 4.63 -2.32
C THR A 24 4.13 3.90 -3.02
N ILE A 25 5.25 4.59 -3.27
CA ILE A 25 6.44 3.98 -3.88
C ILE A 25 7.05 2.93 -2.94
N ALA A 26 7.13 3.24 -1.64
CA ALA A 26 7.66 2.32 -0.64
C ALA A 26 6.83 1.03 -0.56
N LEU A 27 5.50 1.14 -0.47
CA LEU A 27 4.57 0.01 -0.45
C LEU A 27 4.66 -0.86 -1.71
N ARG A 28 4.86 -0.25 -2.89
CA ARG A 28 5.02 -1.02 -4.14
C ARG A 28 6.34 -1.77 -4.23
N ARG A 29 7.38 -1.30 -3.56
CA ARG A 29 8.72 -1.89 -3.65
C ARG A 29 8.79 -3.21 -2.87
N GLU A 30 8.06 -3.29 -1.78
CA GLU A 30 8.06 -4.42 -0.85
C GLU A 30 6.64 -4.98 -0.71
N PRO A 31 6.13 -5.70 -1.73
CA PRO A 31 4.80 -6.30 -1.67
C PRO A 31 4.76 -7.40 -0.59
N ASP A 32 3.63 -7.54 0.11
CA ASP A 32 3.46 -8.40 1.29
C ASP A 32 3.83 -9.88 1.04
N GLU A 33 3.67 -10.35 -0.19
CA GLU A 33 4.06 -11.70 -0.65
C GLU A 33 5.59 -11.92 -0.74
N LYS A 34 6.39 -10.86 -0.61
CA LYS A 34 7.87 -10.90 -0.65
C LYS A 34 8.51 -10.55 0.69
N VAL A 35 7.74 -10.05 1.64
CA VAL A 35 8.25 -9.55 2.92
C VAL A 35 7.50 -10.15 4.12
N GLY A 36 8.17 -10.19 5.27
CA GLY A 36 7.59 -10.69 6.51
C GLY A 36 7.24 -12.19 6.50
N LEU A 37 6.28 -12.58 7.34
CA LEU A 37 5.87 -13.98 7.52
C LEU A 37 5.15 -14.53 6.29
N PHE A 38 4.36 -13.70 5.61
CA PHE A 38 3.57 -14.09 4.43
C PHE A 38 4.46 -14.40 3.23
N GLY A 39 5.54 -13.65 3.00
CA GLY A 39 6.48 -13.97 1.91
C GLY A 39 7.30 -15.25 2.09
N THR A 40 7.31 -15.82 3.29
CA THR A 40 7.94 -17.14 3.56
C THR A 40 6.97 -18.31 3.55
N SER A 41 5.66 -18.03 3.52
CA SER A 41 4.62 -19.05 3.57
C SER A 41 4.30 -19.52 2.16
N PRO A 42 4.50 -20.81 1.83
CA PRO A 42 4.17 -21.36 0.52
C PRO A 42 2.66 -21.36 0.22
N TYR A 43 1.81 -21.10 1.22
CA TYR A 43 0.36 -21.05 1.11
C TYR A 43 -0.22 -19.62 1.05
N ALA A 44 0.63 -18.58 1.19
CA ALA A 44 0.20 -17.18 1.19
C ALA A 44 0.58 -16.44 -0.09
N THR A 45 0.76 -17.18 -1.19
CA THR A 45 1.01 -16.62 -2.53
C THR A 45 -0.33 -16.36 -3.23
N ASP A 46 -0.40 -15.30 -4.04
CA ASP A 46 -1.58 -14.93 -4.84
C ASP A 46 -2.17 -16.11 -5.62
N THR A 47 -1.33 -16.96 -6.23
CA THR A 47 -1.79 -18.13 -6.99
C THR A 47 -2.61 -19.10 -6.14
N VAL A 48 -2.12 -19.41 -4.94
CA VAL A 48 -2.77 -20.36 -4.02
C VAL A 48 -4.08 -19.76 -3.47
N LEU A 49 -4.07 -18.46 -3.15
CA LEU A 49 -5.26 -17.78 -2.62
C LEU A 49 -6.37 -17.66 -3.68
N ILE A 50 -6.01 -17.38 -4.93
CA ILE A 50 -6.95 -17.33 -6.06
C ILE A 50 -7.56 -18.71 -6.33
N GLU A 51 -6.75 -19.77 -6.29
CA GLU A 51 -7.22 -21.15 -6.43
C GLU A 51 -8.20 -21.51 -5.30
N GLN A 52 -7.89 -21.16 -4.06
CA GLN A 52 -8.78 -21.39 -2.91
C GLN A 52 -10.13 -20.67 -3.02
N GLU A 53 -10.15 -19.40 -3.46
CA GLU A 53 -11.42 -18.67 -3.64
C GLU A 53 -12.24 -19.25 -4.81
N SER A 54 -11.58 -19.76 -5.86
CA SER A 54 -12.27 -20.45 -6.96
C SER A 54 -12.88 -21.79 -6.53
N GLU A 55 -12.24 -22.51 -5.60
CA GLU A 55 -12.71 -23.80 -5.10
C GLU A 55 -13.69 -23.66 -3.93
N ARG A 56 -13.72 -22.50 -3.27
CA ARG A 56 -14.63 -22.22 -2.17
C ARG A 56 -16.08 -22.27 -2.67
N PRO A 57 -16.90 -23.22 -2.19
CA PRO A 57 -18.31 -23.25 -2.56
C PRO A 57 -18.98 -21.97 -2.06
N ALA A 58 -19.76 -21.32 -2.94
CA ALA A 58 -20.53 -20.11 -2.66
C ALA A 58 -21.61 -20.41 -1.61
N THR A 59 -21.20 -20.53 -0.36
CA THR A 59 -22.08 -20.80 0.77
C THR A 59 -22.25 -19.47 1.50
N ALA A 60 -23.49 -18.97 1.44
CA ALA A 60 -23.98 -17.75 2.06
C ALA A 60 -23.92 -17.79 3.60
#